data_AF-A0A7T5UNX4-F1
#
_entry.id   AF-A0A7T5UNX4-F1
#
_cell.length_a   1.000
_cell.length_b   1.000
_cell.length_c   1.000
_cell.angle_alpha   90.00
_cell.angle_beta   90.00
_cell.angle_gamma   90.00
#
_symmetry.space_group_name_H-M   'P 1'
#
loop_
_entity.id
_entity.type
_entity.pdbx_description
1 polymer ?
#
loop_
_entity_poly.entity_id
_entity_poly.type
_entity_poly.pdbx_seq_one_letter_code
_entity_poly.pdbx_strand_id
1 'polypeptide(L)'
;MNKLSGFIAGLFVFLVLAGSSSILAQAQERPPDFAEFEGLASGPIPWIKDGTLVPDYRAMLVAQVGRFSAFLEKYPDSPLKAEAILRMAILYLDVEKQEIHMFRRELFFCQAAALMERNQEKEDLCRRRFMMNVASTGGAPDPVYQALGRQILMGLVAHYPHARRYIMVKPGAGGFRFDDEEVGGIAMYILAQGVAPAMQREFLEIILAEYKIRPTLRQEIQNRLGVH
;
A
#
# COMPACT_ATOMS: atom_id res chain seq x y z
N MET A 1 37.73 -36.41 -63.12
CA MET A 1 38.37 -36.54 -61.78
C MET A 1 38.09 -35.23 -61.05
N ASN A 2 37.08 -35.20 -60.17
CA ASN A 2 37.18 -35.49 -58.72
C ASN A 2 38.12 -34.47 -58.03
N LYS A 3 37.79 -33.80 -56.93
CA LYS A 3 36.63 -33.79 -56.02
C LYS A 3 36.99 -32.77 -54.93
N LEU A 4 35.97 -32.27 -54.22
CA LEU A 4 36.06 -31.76 -52.84
C LEU A 4 36.64 -30.35 -52.61
N SER A 5 35.91 -29.35 -53.10
CA SER A 5 35.38 -28.29 -52.24
C SER A 5 34.57 -28.92 -51.10
N GLY A 6 35.17 -29.08 -49.92
CA GLY A 6 34.54 -29.83 -48.83
C GLY A 6 35.19 -29.73 -47.46
N PHE A 7 35.81 -28.60 -47.11
CA PHE A 7 36.46 -28.46 -45.79
C PHE A 7 36.25 -27.13 -45.04
N ILE A 8 35.37 -26.24 -45.50
CA ILE A 8 35.09 -24.96 -44.79
C ILE A 8 33.65 -24.86 -44.27
N ALA A 9 32.75 -25.77 -44.64
CA ALA A 9 31.35 -25.76 -44.16
C ALA A 9 31.11 -26.54 -42.85
N GLY A 10 32.13 -27.24 -42.31
CA GLY A 10 31.97 -28.11 -41.13
C GLY A 10 32.24 -27.43 -39.78
N LEU A 11 33.02 -26.33 -39.75
CA LEU A 11 33.40 -25.68 -38.49
C LEU A 11 32.43 -24.56 -38.07
N PHE A 12 31.59 -24.07 -38.99
CA PHE A 12 30.62 -23.01 -38.71
C PHE A 12 29.26 -23.53 -38.20
N VAL A 13 28.98 -24.82 -38.33
CA VAL A 13 27.71 -25.43 -37.87
C VAL A 13 27.79 -25.90 -36.41
N PHE A 14 28.99 -26.20 -35.90
CA PHE A 14 29.16 -26.61 -34.49
C PHE A 14 29.23 -25.44 -33.50
N LEU A 15 29.56 -24.23 -33.96
CA LEU A 15 29.57 -23.02 -33.12
C LEU A 15 28.20 -22.36 -32.97
N VAL A 16 27.23 -22.70 -33.81
CA VAL A 16 25.85 -22.16 -33.75
C VAL A 16 24.91 -23.07 -32.93
N LEU A 17 25.26 -24.35 -32.74
CA LEU A 17 24.47 -25.30 -31.94
C LEU A 17 24.96 -25.44 -30.48
N ALA A 18 26.15 -24.95 -30.14
CA ALA A 18 26.60 -24.83 -28.75
C ALA A 18 26.31 -23.45 -28.11
N GLY A 19 25.84 -22.48 -28.91
CA GLY A 19 25.52 -21.12 -28.47
C GLY A 19 24.05 -20.85 -28.17
N SER A 20 23.17 -21.83 -28.35
CA SER A 20 21.71 -21.68 -28.16
C SER A 20 21.18 -22.23 -26.83
N SER A 21 22.04 -22.77 -25.96
CA SER A 21 21.64 -23.25 -24.63
C SER A 21 21.58 -22.15 -23.55
N SER A 22 21.81 -20.89 -23.89
CA SER A 22 21.89 -19.79 -22.90
C SER A 22 20.79 -18.73 -23.00
N ILE A 23 19.80 -18.89 -23.89
CA ILE A 23 18.69 -17.92 -24.07
C ILE A 23 17.39 -18.39 -23.38
N LEU A 24 17.37 -19.61 -22.84
CA LEU A 24 16.44 -20.01 -21.77
C LEU A 24 17.14 -19.82 -20.42
N ALA A 25 17.73 -18.65 -20.21
CA ALA A 25 17.91 -18.16 -18.85
C ALA A 25 16.49 -17.99 -18.28
N GLN A 26 16.11 -18.98 -17.47
CA GLN A 26 14.91 -19.03 -16.65
C GLN A 26 14.29 -17.64 -16.47
N ALA A 27 13.12 -17.41 -17.08
CA ALA A 27 12.13 -16.58 -16.43
C ALA A 27 11.90 -17.25 -15.08
N GLN A 28 12.68 -16.87 -14.07
CA GLN A 28 12.56 -17.39 -12.73
C GLN A 28 11.17 -16.97 -12.30
N GLU A 29 10.22 -17.91 -12.37
CA GLU A 29 8.82 -17.70 -12.07
C GLU A 29 8.78 -17.03 -10.70
N ARG A 30 8.39 -15.76 -10.71
CA ARG A 30 8.28 -14.96 -9.49
C ARG A 30 7.34 -15.73 -8.55
N PRO A 31 7.70 -15.92 -7.27
CA PRO A 31 6.84 -16.66 -6.35
C PRO A 31 5.42 -16.07 -6.33
N PRO A 32 4.37 -16.91 -6.27
CA PRO A 32 2.99 -16.48 -6.48
C PRO A 32 2.51 -15.48 -5.44
N ASP A 33 3.02 -15.55 -4.21
CA ASP A 33 2.75 -14.60 -3.14
C ASP A 33 3.23 -13.18 -3.48
N PHE A 34 4.37 -13.03 -4.18
CA PHE A 34 4.83 -11.71 -4.64
C PHE A 34 3.88 -11.13 -5.68
N ALA A 35 3.48 -11.91 -6.69
CA ALA A 35 2.56 -11.43 -7.72
C ALA A 35 1.20 -11.02 -7.11
N GLU A 36 0.66 -11.81 -6.18
CA GLU A 36 -0.61 -11.51 -5.50
C GLU A 36 -0.48 -10.29 -4.59
N PHE A 37 0.57 -10.20 -3.78
CA PHE A 37 0.83 -9.05 -2.92
C PHE A 37 0.95 -7.75 -3.73
N GLU A 38 1.71 -7.76 -4.82
CA GLU A 38 1.88 -6.61 -5.70
C GLU A 38 0.52 -6.18 -6.28
N GLY A 39 -0.30 -7.13 -6.73
CA GLY A 39 -1.66 -6.88 -7.18
C GLY A 39 -2.56 -6.29 -6.10
N LEU A 40 -2.40 -6.69 -4.84
CA LEU A 40 -3.11 -6.09 -3.70
C LEU A 40 -2.61 -4.67 -3.40
N ALA A 41 -1.30 -4.44 -3.43
CA ALA A 41 -0.67 -3.19 -3.04
C ALA A 41 -0.74 -2.09 -4.12
N SER A 42 -0.81 -2.46 -5.40
CA SER A 42 -0.91 -1.53 -6.53
C SER A 42 -2.29 -1.49 -7.18
N GLY A 43 -3.12 -2.51 -6.95
CA GLY A 43 -4.43 -2.60 -7.56
C GLY A 43 -5.43 -1.59 -6.96
N PRO A 44 -6.54 -1.33 -7.66
CA PRO A 44 -7.60 -0.51 -7.11
C PRO A 44 -8.21 -1.15 -5.86
N ILE A 45 -8.55 -0.33 -4.88
CA ILE A 45 -9.35 -0.73 -3.73
C ILE A 45 -10.72 -1.22 -4.26
N PRO A 46 -11.28 -2.33 -3.74
CA PRO A 46 -12.56 -2.86 -4.17
C PRO A 46 -13.63 -1.79 -4.15
N TRP A 47 -14.29 -1.58 -5.27
CA TRP A 47 -15.37 -0.60 -5.36
C TRP A 47 -16.66 -1.19 -4.79
N ILE A 48 -17.10 -0.68 -3.64
CA ILE A 48 -18.31 -1.13 -2.96
C ILE A 48 -19.37 -0.03 -3.12
N LYS A 49 -20.45 -0.37 -3.84
CA LYS A 49 -21.63 0.48 -3.98
C LYS A 49 -22.66 0.06 -2.94
N ASP A 50 -23.22 1.03 -2.24
CA ASP A 50 -24.32 0.87 -1.29
C ASP A 50 -25.68 1.27 -1.91
N GLY A 51 -25.84 1.05 -3.22
CA GLY A 51 -27.02 1.51 -3.97
C GLY A 51 -27.01 3.02 -4.28
N THR A 52 -26.01 3.77 -3.80
CA THR A 52 -25.78 5.17 -4.14
C THR A 52 -24.71 5.33 -5.24
N LEU A 53 -24.63 6.50 -5.88
CA LEU A 53 -23.54 6.85 -6.81
C LEU A 53 -22.23 7.21 -6.09
N VAL A 54 -22.22 7.21 -4.75
CA VAL A 54 -21.08 7.60 -3.92
C VAL A 54 -20.46 6.34 -3.32
N PRO A 55 -19.14 6.15 -3.35
CA PRO A 55 -18.52 4.96 -2.78
C PRO A 55 -18.62 4.94 -1.27
N ASP A 56 -18.82 3.76 -0.70
CA ASP A 56 -18.63 3.58 0.74
C ASP A 56 -17.14 3.33 1.04
N TYR A 57 -16.36 4.41 1.12
CA TYR A 57 -14.92 4.34 1.37
C TYR A 57 -14.56 3.57 2.66
N ARG A 58 -15.42 3.58 3.69
CA ARG A 58 -15.18 2.77 4.90
C ARG A 58 -15.26 1.29 4.56
N ALA A 59 -16.34 0.86 3.91
CA ALA A 59 -16.48 -0.52 3.48
C ALA A 59 -15.36 -0.94 2.51
N MET A 60 -14.96 -0.05 1.60
CA MET A 60 -13.86 -0.28 0.66
C MET A 60 -12.52 -0.52 1.37
N LEU A 61 -12.16 0.32 2.34
CA LEU A 61 -10.92 0.15 3.14
C LEU A 61 -10.98 -1.14 3.96
N VAL A 62 -12.08 -1.42 4.64
CA VAL A 62 -12.27 -2.65 5.43
C VAL A 62 -12.21 -3.90 4.54
N ALA A 63 -12.79 -3.86 3.34
CA ALA A 63 -12.70 -4.95 2.38
C ALA A 63 -11.26 -5.15 1.87
N GLN A 64 -10.51 -4.07 1.66
CA GLN A 64 -9.10 -4.17 1.29
C GLN A 64 -8.27 -4.77 2.42
N VAL A 65 -8.54 -4.44 3.69
CA VAL A 65 -7.93 -5.12 4.83
C VAL A 65 -8.26 -6.61 4.82
N GLY A 66 -9.51 -6.98 4.53
CA GLY A 66 -9.92 -8.39 4.40
C GLY A 66 -9.12 -9.13 3.32
N ARG A 67 -8.80 -8.49 2.19
CA ARG A 67 -7.95 -9.07 1.14
C ARG A 67 -6.52 -9.31 1.61
N PHE A 68 -5.94 -8.39 2.37
CA PHE A 68 -4.61 -8.60 2.99
C PHE A 68 -4.65 -9.69 4.07
N SER A 69 -5.72 -9.79 4.85
CA SER A 69 -5.89 -10.89 5.82
C SER A 69 -5.93 -12.25 5.11
N ALA A 70 -6.71 -12.37 4.03
CA ALA A 70 -6.76 -13.59 3.23
C ALA A 70 -5.40 -13.94 2.60
N PHE A 71 -4.63 -12.94 2.16
CA PHE A 71 -3.25 -13.14 1.70
C PHE A 71 -2.36 -13.74 2.81
N LEU A 72 -2.44 -13.23 4.03
CA LEU A 72 -1.66 -13.73 5.17
C LEU A 72 -2.06 -15.16 5.60
N GLU A 73 -3.34 -15.49 5.50
CA GLU A 73 -3.84 -16.85 5.74
C GLU A 73 -3.37 -17.84 4.67
N LYS A 74 -3.37 -17.41 3.40
CA LYS A 74 -2.94 -18.21 2.26
C LYS A 74 -1.42 -18.39 2.22
N TYR A 75 -0.66 -17.39 2.64
CA TYR A 75 0.81 -17.37 2.60
C TYR A 75 1.41 -17.02 3.97
N PRO A 76 1.24 -17.88 4.99
CA PRO A 76 1.62 -17.58 6.38
C PRO A 76 3.12 -17.38 6.59
N ASP A 77 3.95 -17.98 5.73
CA ASP A 77 5.40 -17.94 5.75
C ASP A 77 6.00 -16.99 4.68
N SER A 78 5.16 -16.21 4.00
CA SER A 78 5.66 -15.27 2.99
C SER A 78 6.62 -14.25 3.62
N PRO A 79 7.74 -13.93 2.97
CA PRO A 79 8.62 -12.84 3.42
C PRO A 79 7.93 -11.46 3.36
N LEU A 80 6.75 -11.37 2.74
CA LEU A 80 5.95 -10.14 2.61
C LEU A 80 5.01 -9.91 3.79
N LYS A 81 4.96 -10.85 4.76
CA LYS A 81 4.06 -10.81 5.91
C LYS A 81 4.08 -9.48 6.67
N ALA A 82 5.27 -9.00 7.03
CA ALA A 82 5.41 -7.76 7.79
C ALA A 82 4.92 -6.53 6.99
N GLU A 83 5.19 -6.48 5.68
CA GLU A 83 4.67 -5.41 4.82
C GLU A 83 3.14 -5.49 4.69
N ALA A 84 2.57 -6.69 4.51
CA ALA A 84 1.11 -6.87 4.42
C ALA A 84 0.40 -6.42 5.71
N ILE A 85 0.93 -6.80 6.87
CA ILE A 85 0.42 -6.33 8.17
C ILE A 85 0.52 -4.81 8.30
N LEU A 86 1.63 -4.20 7.82
CA LEU A 86 1.79 -2.74 7.83
C LEU A 86 0.74 -2.06 6.95
N ARG A 87 0.45 -2.61 5.77
CA ARG A 87 -0.60 -2.09 4.87
C ARG A 87 -1.97 -2.17 5.52
N MET A 88 -2.29 -3.26 6.22
CA MET A 88 -3.55 -3.38 6.98
C MET A 88 -3.66 -2.29 8.05
N ALA A 89 -2.59 -2.02 8.80
CA ALA A 89 -2.59 -0.98 9.82
C ALA A 89 -2.85 0.41 9.23
N ILE A 90 -2.17 0.76 8.12
CA ILE A 90 -2.36 2.04 7.44
C ILE A 90 -3.81 2.19 6.95
N LEU A 91 -4.37 1.14 6.34
CA LEU A 91 -5.76 1.16 5.88
C LEU A 91 -6.76 1.38 7.02
N TYR A 92 -6.52 0.81 8.20
CA TYR A 92 -7.35 1.05 9.38
C TYR A 92 -7.22 2.49 9.92
N LEU A 93 -6.02 3.07 9.89
CA LEU A 93 -5.79 4.46 10.29
C LEU A 93 -6.47 5.46 9.34
N ASP A 94 -6.66 5.08 8.07
CA ASP A 94 -7.33 5.89 7.05
C ASP A 94 -8.86 5.76 7.06
N VAL A 95 -9.44 4.89 7.90
CA VAL A 95 -10.91 4.76 8.00
C VAL A 95 -11.48 6.01 8.66
N GLU A 96 -12.28 6.76 7.91
CA GLU A 96 -12.99 7.94 8.39
C GLU A 96 -14.15 7.60 9.35
N LYS A 97 -14.51 8.55 10.22
CA LYS A 97 -15.68 8.44 11.12
C LYS A 97 -17.01 8.24 10.39
N GLN A 98 -17.94 7.64 11.13
CA GLN A 98 -19.33 7.42 10.73
C GLN A 98 -20.10 8.70 10.32
N GLU A 99 -19.72 9.90 10.79
CA GLU A 99 -20.42 11.13 10.39
C GLU A 99 -20.28 11.43 8.89
N ILE A 100 -19.17 11.05 8.25
CA ILE A 100 -19.02 11.16 6.79
C ILE A 100 -19.99 10.22 6.06
N HIS A 101 -20.24 9.02 6.61
CA HIS A 101 -21.28 8.13 6.07
C HIS A 101 -22.68 8.76 6.20
N MET A 102 -22.97 9.47 7.30
CA MET A 102 -24.23 10.22 7.42
C MET A 102 -24.36 11.29 6.34
N PHE A 103 -23.31 12.08 6.08
CA PHE A 103 -23.32 13.06 4.99
C PHE A 103 -23.48 12.41 3.60
N ARG A 104 -22.94 11.21 3.38
CA ARG A 104 -23.18 10.45 2.14
C ARG A 104 -24.63 10.07 1.97
N ARG A 105 -25.28 9.61 3.04
CA ARG A 105 -26.70 9.28 3.03
C ARG A 105 -27.57 10.51 2.76
N GLU A 106 -27.23 11.64 3.36
CA GLU A 106 -27.89 12.93 3.07
C GLU A 106 -27.70 13.35 1.60
N LEU A 107 -26.48 13.22 1.06
CA LEU A 107 -26.19 13.49 -0.34
C LEU A 107 -27.04 12.62 -1.26
N PHE A 108 -27.15 11.31 -0.98
CA PHE A 108 -27.95 10.39 -1.77
C PHE A 108 -29.43 10.80 -1.82
N PHE A 109 -30.05 11.05 -0.67
CA PHE A 109 -31.45 11.48 -0.64
C PHE A 109 -31.66 12.81 -1.36
N CYS A 110 -30.73 13.75 -1.20
CA CYS A 110 -30.77 15.05 -1.86
C CYS A 110 -30.68 14.92 -3.39
N GLN A 111 -29.74 14.11 -3.90
CA GLN A 111 -29.58 13.85 -5.33
C GLN A 111 -30.78 13.08 -5.92
N ALA A 112 -31.31 12.08 -5.20
CA ALA A 112 -32.48 11.33 -5.64
C ALA A 112 -33.70 12.27 -5.81
N ALA A 113 -33.94 13.17 -4.85
CA ALA A 113 -34.99 14.17 -4.96
C ALA A 113 -34.74 15.15 -6.13
N ALA A 114 -33.51 15.63 -6.31
CA ALA A 114 -33.15 16.51 -7.41
C ALA A 114 -33.37 15.86 -8.79
N LEU A 115 -33.01 14.58 -8.93
CA LEU A 115 -33.23 13.81 -10.16
C LEU A 115 -34.72 13.60 -10.46
N MET A 116 -35.53 13.28 -9.45
CA MET A 116 -36.99 13.17 -9.60
C MET A 116 -37.62 14.49 -10.07
N GLU A 117 -37.10 15.61 -9.57
CA GLU A 117 -37.53 16.96 -9.95
C GLU A 117 -36.91 17.45 -11.28
N ARG A 118 -36.01 16.66 -11.90
CA ARG A 118 -35.19 17.06 -13.06
C ARG A 118 -34.48 18.40 -12.85
N ASN A 119 -34.03 18.65 -11.62
CA ASN A 119 -33.47 19.91 -11.18
C ASN A 119 -31.94 19.82 -11.02
N GLN A 120 -31.22 20.19 -12.07
CA GLN A 120 -29.76 20.13 -12.11
C GLN A 120 -29.11 21.06 -11.08
N GLU A 121 -29.67 22.24 -10.85
CA GLU A 121 -29.15 23.22 -9.89
C GLU A 121 -29.21 22.68 -8.46
N LYS A 122 -30.30 21.99 -8.11
CA LYS A 122 -30.47 21.32 -6.83
C LYS A 122 -29.46 20.20 -6.65
N GLU A 123 -29.19 19.42 -7.69
CA GLU A 123 -28.17 18.36 -7.65
C GLU A 123 -26.77 18.93 -7.37
N ASP A 124 -26.40 20.03 -8.02
CA ASP A 124 -25.13 20.72 -7.80
C ASP A 124 -25.01 21.32 -6.39
N LEU A 125 -26.13 21.80 -5.84
CA LEU A 125 -26.24 22.27 -4.45
C LEU A 125 -26.01 21.12 -3.45
N CYS A 126 -26.62 19.95 -3.69
CA CYS A 126 -26.40 18.75 -2.88
C CYS A 126 -24.92 18.37 -2.83
N ARG A 127 -24.25 18.34 -3.99
CA ARG A 127 -22.81 18.03 -4.12
C ARG A 127 -21.95 19.06 -3.38
N ARG A 128 -22.21 20.36 -3.57
CA ARG A 128 -21.47 21.43 -2.87
C ARG A 128 -21.63 21.35 -1.35
N ARG A 129 -22.84 21.09 -0.86
CA ARG A 129 -23.11 20.95 0.58
C ARG A 129 -22.38 19.75 1.18
N PHE A 130 -22.37 18.62 0.50
CA PHE A 130 -21.57 17.46 0.90
C PHE A 130 -20.08 17.80 0.98
N MET A 131 -19.52 18.43 -0.05
CA MET A 131 -18.11 18.84 -0.06
C MET A 131 -17.78 19.79 1.08
N MET A 132 -18.67 20.74 1.40
CA MET A 132 -18.51 21.65 2.54
C MET A 132 -18.59 20.91 3.89
N ASN A 133 -19.53 19.97 4.04
CA ASN A 133 -19.66 19.18 5.27
C ASN A 133 -18.41 18.32 5.50
N VAL A 134 -17.94 17.62 4.47
CA VAL A 134 -16.70 16.82 4.52
C VAL A 134 -15.47 17.70 4.77
N ALA A 135 -15.32 18.82 4.05
CA ALA A 135 -14.19 19.73 4.23
C ALA A 135 -14.17 20.39 5.62
N SER A 136 -15.33 20.74 6.17
CA SER A 136 -15.46 21.31 7.51
C SER A 136 -15.21 20.29 8.63
N THR A 137 -15.47 19.00 8.37
CA THR A 137 -15.23 17.94 9.34
C THR A 137 -13.85 17.31 9.21
N GLY A 138 -13.14 17.52 8.09
CA GLY A 138 -11.78 17.04 7.84
C GLY A 138 -11.58 15.67 8.46
N GLY A 139 -12.40 14.70 8.02
CA GLY A 139 -12.85 13.59 8.84
C GLY A 139 -11.75 12.98 9.69
N ALA A 140 -11.78 13.25 11.01
CA ALA A 140 -10.87 12.58 11.92
C ALA A 140 -11.05 11.05 11.75
N PRO A 141 -9.97 10.24 11.90
CA PRO A 141 -10.07 8.80 11.85
C PRO A 141 -11.13 8.26 12.83
N ASP A 142 -11.81 7.19 12.45
CA ASP A 142 -12.72 6.46 13.34
C ASP A 142 -11.92 5.88 14.51
N PRO A 143 -12.27 6.18 15.78
CA PRO A 143 -11.46 5.80 16.93
C PRO A 143 -11.30 4.28 17.10
N VAL A 144 -12.28 3.48 16.65
CA VAL A 144 -12.22 2.02 16.74
C VAL A 144 -11.15 1.48 15.80
N TYR A 145 -11.19 1.90 14.53
CA TYR A 145 -10.18 1.47 13.56
C TYR A 145 -8.82 2.12 13.81
N GLN A 146 -8.80 3.34 14.34
CA GLN A 146 -7.57 3.97 14.78
C GLN A 146 -6.88 3.16 15.88
N ALA A 147 -7.63 2.70 16.89
CA ALA A 147 -7.11 1.85 17.95
C ALA A 147 -6.59 0.51 17.40
N LEU A 148 -7.35 -0.13 16.51
CA LEU A 148 -6.94 -1.38 15.84
C LEU A 148 -5.66 -1.20 15.01
N GLY A 149 -5.59 -0.16 14.18
CA GLY A 149 -4.41 0.17 13.39
C GLY A 149 -3.18 0.36 14.26
N ARG A 150 -3.31 1.12 15.37
CA ARG A 150 -2.23 1.31 16.35
C ARG A 150 -1.81 0.01 17.03
N GLN A 151 -2.76 -0.84 17.41
CA GLN A 151 -2.46 -2.14 18.00
C GLN A 151 -1.65 -3.03 17.05
N ILE A 152 -2.01 -3.05 15.76
CA ILE A 152 -1.26 -3.78 14.73
C ILE A 152 0.15 -3.22 14.58
N LEU A 153 0.32 -1.89 14.57
CA LEU A 153 1.64 -1.25 14.51
C LEU A 153 2.52 -1.62 15.71
N MET A 154 1.95 -1.64 16.93
CA MET A 154 2.69 -2.09 18.12
C MET A 154 3.12 -3.55 18.00
N GLY A 155 2.25 -4.42 17.47
CA GLY A 155 2.59 -5.82 17.19
C GLY A 155 3.70 -5.96 16.14
N LEU A 156 3.71 -5.11 15.11
CA LEU A 156 4.79 -5.08 14.11
C LEU A 156 6.14 -4.71 14.73
N VAL A 157 6.17 -3.68 15.58
CA VAL A 157 7.39 -3.27 16.28
C VAL A 157 7.90 -4.41 17.18
N ALA A 158 7.01 -5.11 17.88
CA ALA A 158 7.38 -6.18 18.80
C ALA A 158 7.87 -7.46 18.09
N HIS A 159 7.25 -7.85 16.98
CA HIS A 159 7.48 -9.16 16.35
C HIS A 159 8.29 -9.10 15.05
N TYR A 160 8.30 -7.95 14.38
CA TYR A 160 8.97 -7.75 13.09
C TYR A 160 9.79 -6.45 13.02
N PRO A 161 10.58 -6.09 14.06
CA PRO A 161 11.24 -4.79 14.14
C PRO A 161 12.15 -4.53 12.93
N HIS A 162 12.93 -5.53 12.52
CA HIS A 162 13.94 -5.40 11.46
C HIS A 162 13.57 -6.14 10.16
N ALA A 163 12.28 -6.44 9.95
CA ALA A 163 11.83 -7.00 8.68
C ALA A 163 12.04 -5.96 7.57
N ARG A 164 12.62 -6.37 6.44
CA ARG A 164 12.83 -5.47 5.30
C ARG A 164 11.50 -5.06 4.68
N ARG A 165 11.41 -3.78 4.30
CA ARG A 165 10.27 -3.24 3.55
C ARG A 165 10.22 -3.83 2.14
N TYR A 166 9.04 -4.20 1.65
CA TYR A 166 8.82 -4.52 0.24
C TYR A 166 7.94 -3.43 -0.39
N ILE A 167 8.54 -2.54 -1.17
CA ILE A 167 7.89 -1.30 -1.60
C ILE A 167 7.82 -1.18 -3.11
N MET A 168 6.82 -0.44 -3.56
CA MET A 168 6.74 0.06 -4.92
C MET A 168 7.76 1.19 -5.10
N VAL A 169 8.66 1.05 -6.06
CA VAL A 169 9.78 1.99 -6.29
C VAL A 169 9.37 3.14 -7.20
N LYS A 170 8.45 2.87 -8.15
CA LYS A 170 7.97 3.87 -9.12
C LYS A 170 6.45 3.82 -9.24
N PRO A 171 5.74 4.79 -8.62
CA PRO A 171 4.32 4.99 -8.86
C PRO A 171 4.07 5.18 -10.37
N GLY A 172 3.18 4.38 -10.96
CA GLY A 172 2.76 4.49 -12.37
C GLY A 172 3.61 3.70 -13.39
N ALA A 173 4.91 3.48 -13.15
CA ALA A 173 5.75 2.63 -14.01
C ALA A 173 5.83 1.16 -13.56
N GLY A 174 5.30 0.87 -12.37
CA GLY A 174 5.42 -0.44 -11.74
C GLY A 174 6.83 -0.71 -11.22
N GLY A 175 6.98 -1.82 -10.50
CA GLY A 175 8.25 -2.26 -9.94
C GLY A 175 8.24 -2.24 -8.42
N PHE A 176 8.35 -3.43 -7.85
CA PHE A 176 8.52 -3.65 -6.43
C PHE A 176 9.90 -4.23 -6.15
N ARG A 177 10.44 -3.90 -4.98
CA ARG A 177 11.69 -4.50 -4.47
C ARG A 177 11.70 -4.48 -2.96
N PHE A 178 12.56 -5.31 -2.40
CA PHE A 178 13.00 -5.09 -1.03
C PHE A 178 13.84 -3.82 -0.97
N ASP A 179 13.47 -2.96 -0.02
CA ASP A 179 14.26 -1.80 0.34
C ASP A 179 15.13 -2.13 1.55
N ASP A 180 16.10 -1.26 1.81
CA ASP A 180 16.98 -1.40 2.97
C ASP A 180 16.38 -0.77 4.23
N GLU A 181 15.19 -0.17 4.11
CA GLU A 181 14.36 0.25 5.24
C GLU A 181 13.73 -0.93 5.97
N GLU A 182 13.53 -0.77 7.27
CA GLU A 182 12.91 -1.75 8.16
C GLU A 182 11.47 -1.36 8.51
N VAL A 183 10.57 -2.35 8.52
CA VAL A 183 9.14 -2.19 8.81
C VAL A 183 8.90 -1.59 10.19
N GLY A 184 9.64 -2.03 11.22
CA GLY A 184 9.48 -1.54 12.59
C GLY A 184 9.74 -0.05 12.72
N GLY A 185 10.79 0.46 12.07
CA GLY A 185 11.11 1.90 12.07
C GLY A 185 9.97 2.74 11.47
N ILE A 186 9.34 2.26 10.39
CA ILE A 186 8.20 2.94 9.79
C ILE A 186 6.93 2.83 10.66
N ALA A 187 6.69 1.66 11.25
CA ALA A 187 5.56 1.47 12.15
C ALA A 187 5.66 2.38 13.39
N MET A 188 6.84 2.48 13.99
CA MET A 188 7.11 3.37 15.12
C MET A 188 6.99 4.85 14.72
N TYR A 189 7.44 5.20 13.51
CA TYR A 189 7.27 6.56 12.99
C TYR A 189 5.79 6.97 12.88
N ILE A 190 4.93 6.07 12.41
CA ILE A 190 3.48 6.30 12.35
C ILE A 190 2.87 6.40 13.76
N LEU A 191 3.28 5.53 14.69
CA LEU A 191 2.82 5.57 16.08
C LEU A 191 3.14 6.92 16.75
N ALA A 192 4.35 7.44 16.49
CA ALA A 192 4.86 8.70 17.03
C ALA A 192 3.99 9.92 16.68
N GLN A 193 3.18 9.87 15.62
CA GLN A 193 2.35 11.00 15.16
C GLN A 193 1.09 11.24 16.01
N GLY A 194 0.70 10.31 16.89
CA GLY A 194 -0.47 10.53 17.76
C GLY A 194 -0.25 10.13 19.20
N VAL A 195 0.97 10.35 19.69
CA VAL A 195 1.32 10.28 21.11
C VAL A 195 1.72 11.68 21.61
N ALA A 196 1.77 11.86 22.93
CA ALA A 196 2.19 13.12 23.54
C ALA A 196 3.65 13.48 23.14
N PRO A 197 4.02 14.78 23.10
CA PRO A 197 5.32 15.22 22.61
C PRO A 197 6.55 14.54 23.25
N ALA A 198 6.48 14.24 24.55
CA ALA A 198 7.57 13.54 25.24
C ALA A 198 7.78 12.11 24.70
N MET A 199 6.70 11.34 24.56
CA MET A 199 6.75 9.98 23.98
C MET A 199 7.08 10.01 22.48
N GLN A 200 6.59 11.04 21.77
CA GLN A 200 6.94 11.24 20.36
C GLN A 200 8.45 11.39 20.21
N ARG A 201 9.07 12.23 21.04
CA ARG A 201 10.52 12.43 21.04
C ARG A 201 11.27 11.10 21.28
N GLU A 202 10.86 10.34 22.29
CA GLU A 202 11.45 9.04 22.62
C GLU A 202 11.38 8.07 21.43
N PHE A 203 10.22 7.92 20.78
CA PHE A 203 10.07 7.07 19.61
C PHE A 203 10.98 7.50 18.46
N LEU A 204 11.08 8.81 18.21
CA LEU A 204 11.94 9.35 17.16
C LEU A 204 13.43 9.08 17.44
N GLU A 205 13.87 9.19 18.70
CA GLU A 205 15.23 8.86 19.12
C GLU A 205 15.53 7.37 18.94
N ILE A 206 14.61 6.48 19.35
CA ILE A 206 14.72 5.02 19.14
C ILE A 206 14.83 4.68 17.66
N ILE A 207 14.01 5.30 16.80
CA ILE A 207 14.06 5.08 15.34
C ILE A 207 15.46 5.37 14.78
N LEU A 208 16.07 6.48 15.17
CA LEU A 208 17.40 6.86 14.67
C LEU A 208 18.50 5.91 15.12
N ALA A 209 18.38 5.36 16.34
CA ALA A 209 19.37 4.53 16.99
C ALA A 209 19.30 3.06 16.55
N GLU A 210 18.10 2.50 16.43
CA GLU A 210 17.92 1.05 16.32
C GLU A 210 17.53 0.57 14.93
N TYR A 211 16.94 1.43 14.09
CA TYR A 211 16.34 1.01 12.83
C TYR A 211 17.09 1.51 11.60
N LYS A 212 17.09 0.66 10.56
CA LYS A 212 17.46 1.10 9.22
C LYS A 212 16.27 1.81 8.59
N ILE A 213 16.48 3.08 8.26
CA ILE A 213 15.52 3.96 7.61
C ILE A 213 16.20 4.71 6.48
N ARG A 214 15.42 5.17 5.49
CA ARG A 214 15.98 5.89 4.34
C ARG A 214 16.55 7.24 4.78
N PRO A 215 17.56 7.76 4.05
CA PRO A 215 18.18 9.04 4.39
C PRO A 215 17.19 10.21 4.52
N THR A 216 16.15 10.25 3.70
CA THR A 216 15.15 11.32 3.75
C THR A 216 14.32 11.30 5.03
N LEU A 217 13.91 10.11 5.50
CA LEU A 217 13.21 9.98 6.78
C LEU A 217 14.15 10.28 7.95
N ARG A 218 15.41 9.82 7.87
CA ARG A 218 16.42 10.13 8.89
C ARG A 218 16.59 11.64 9.07
N GLN A 219 16.76 12.37 7.97
CA GLN A 219 16.87 13.83 7.98
C GLN A 219 15.61 14.49 8.55
N GLU A 220 14.42 14.01 8.17
CA GLU A 220 13.15 14.53 8.71
C GLU A 220 13.08 14.38 10.23
N ILE A 221 13.44 13.21 10.75
CA ILE A 221 13.43 12.94 12.19
C ILE A 221 14.47 13.80 12.92
N GLN A 222 15.69 13.87 12.38
CA GLN A 222 16.76 14.72 12.91
C GLN A 222 16.34 16.20 12.99
N ASN A 223 15.69 16.73 11.95
CA ASN A 223 15.15 18.09 11.94
C ASN A 223 14.09 18.30 13.03
N ARG A 224 13.19 17.31 13.23
CA ARG A 224 12.16 17.38 14.29
C ARG A 224 12.76 17.34 15.70
N LEU A 225 13.89 16.65 15.88
CA LEU A 225 14.60 16.55 17.15
C LEU A 225 15.56 17.72 17.41
N GLY A 226 15.91 18.50 16.37
CA GLY A 226 16.91 19.57 16.43
C GLY A 226 18.35 19.04 16.50
N VAL A 227 18.61 17.88 15.90
CA VAL A 227 19.94 17.23 15.90
C VAL A 227 20.50 17.29 14.47
N HIS A 228 21.66 17.90 14.29
CA HIS A 228 22.36 18.00 12.99
C HIS A 228 23.60 17.11 12.96
#